data_AF-A0A836UJN7-F1
#
_entry.id   AF-A0A836UJN7-F1
#
_cell.length_a   1.000
_cell.length_b   1.000
_cell.length_c   1.000
_cell.angle_alpha   90.00
_cell.angle_beta   90.00
_cell.angle_gamma   90.00
#
_symmetry.space_group_name_H-M   'P 1'
#
loop_
_entity.id
_entity.type
_entity.pdbx_description
1 polymer ?
#
loop_
_entity_poly.entity_id
_entity_poly.type
_entity_poly.pdbx_seq_one_letter_code
_entity_poly.pdbx_strand_id
1 'polypeptide(L)'
;MKSALELAMEKADEAVGGAEGIRLSDEQKAAIDEVRKTYEAKWAEQEISLKGELEKAAGADPAAWAEAQSQVQTQMHRVREQLFAERDAKIEAIRNP
;
A
#
# COMPACT_ATOMS: atom_id res chain seq x y z
N MET A 1 26.60 31.71 21.88
CA MET A 1 25.12 31.81 21.82
C MET A 1 24.71 31.37 20.43
N LYS A 2 23.78 30.42 20.31
CA LYS A 2 23.22 30.01 19.02
C LYS A 2 22.26 31.10 18.52
N SER A 3 22.19 31.29 17.20
CA SER A 3 21.28 32.23 16.56
C SER A 3 19.84 31.71 16.57
N ALA A 4 18.86 32.61 16.44
CA ALA A 4 17.44 32.25 16.36
C ALA A 4 17.13 31.32 15.17
N LEU A 5 17.90 31.44 14.07
CA LEU A 5 17.78 30.57 12.91
C LEU A 5 18.28 29.16 13.22
N GLU A 6 19.45 29.03 13.86
CA GLU A 6 19.97 27.73 14.29
C GLU A 6 19.04 27.04 15.28
N LEU A 7 18.42 27.79 16.19
CA LEU A 7 17.44 27.24 17.14
C LEU A 7 16.16 26.76 16.44
N ALA A 8 15.72 27.47 15.41
CA ALA A 8 14.56 27.07 14.61
C ALA A 8 14.86 25.83 13.76
N MET A 9 16.07 25.73 13.20
CA MET A 9 16.52 24.55 12.47
C MET A 9 16.68 23.33 13.38
N GLU A 10 17.25 23.50 14.58
CA GLU A 10 17.40 22.43 15.58
C GLU A 10 16.03 21.89 16.03
N LYS A 11 15.05 22.78 16.29
CA LYS A 11 13.68 22.37 16.62
C LYS A 11 12.94 21.73 15.45
N ALA A 12 13.19 22.19 14.23
CA ALA A 12 12.61 21.58 13.03
C ALA A 12 13.18 20.16 12.86
N ASP A 13 14.50 20.00 12.97
CA ASP A 13 15.17 18.71 12.97
C ASP A 13 14.58 17.80 14.06
N GLU A 14 14.56 18.22 15.33
CA GLU A 14 13.97 17.44 16.43
C GLU A 14 12.50 17.06 16.19
N ALA A 15 11.69 17.95 15.60
CA ALA A 15 10.29 17.68 15.28
C ALA A 15 10.11 16.62 14.17
N VAL A 16 11.10 16.43 13.29
CA VAL A 16 11.19 15.31 12.33
C VAL A 16 12.12 14.17 12.80
N GLY A 17 12.55 14.17 14.07
CA GLY A 17 13.35 13.11 14.70
C GLY A 17 14.88 13.35 14.73
N GLY A 18 15.35 14.55 14.41
CA GLY A 18 16.74 14.96 14.35
C GLY A 18 17.49 14.45 13.12
N ALA A 19 18.82 14.47 13.14
CA ALA A 19 19.63 13.70 12.19
C ALA A 19 19.37 12.17 12.28
N GLU A 20 18.71 11.73 13.35
CA GLU A 20 18.16 10.39 13.60
C GLU A 20 16.68 10.25 13.19
N GLY A 21 16.12 11.21 12.46
CA GLY A 21 14.77 11.12 11.89
C GLY A 21 14.71 9.91 10.97
N ILE A 22 14.24 8.79 11.51
CA ILE A 22 14.35 7.39 11.05
C ILE A 22 14.86 7.31 9.60
N ARG A 23 16.18 7.47 9.43
CA ARG A 23 16.79 7.33 8.11
C ARG A 23 16.83 5.84 7.84
N LEU A 24 15.93 5.38 6.99
CA LEU A 24 15.93 3.98 6.54
C LEU A 24 17.29 3.63 5.96
N SER A 25 17.85 2.51 6.38
CA SER A 25 19.04 1.94 5.76
C SER A 25 18.73 1.58 4.30
N ASP A 26 19.77 1.44 3.48
CA ASP A 26 19.57 1.06 2.08
C ASP A 26 18.98 -0.35 1.95
N GLU A 27 19.30 -1.24 2.90
CA GLU A 27 18.66 -2.55 3.04
C GLU A 27 17.17 -2.44 3.40
N GLN A 28 16.81 -1.55 4.34
CA GLN A 28 15.39 -1.31 4.68
C GLN A 28 14.61 -0.74 3.49
N LYS A 29 15.19 0.19 2.73
CA LYS A 29 14.56 0.72 1.51
C LYS A 29 14.35 -0.37 0.47
N ALA A 30 15.39 -1.17 0.20
CA ALA A 30 15.30 -2.27 -0.76
C ALA A 30 14.25 -3.30 -0.34
N ALA A 31 14.19 -3.65 0.95
CA ALA A 31 13.17 -4.57 1.48
C ALA A 31 11.75 -4.00 1.36
N ILE A 32 11.54 -2.71 1.65
CA ILE A 32 10.25 -2.04 1.49
C ILE A 32 9.81 -2.04 0.02
N ASP A 33 10.72 -1.75 -0.91
CA ASP A 33 10.41 -1.74 -2.34
C ASP A 33 10.07 -3.15 -2.85
N GLU A 34 10.75 -4.17 -2.35
CA GLU A 34 10.43 -5.56 -2.68
C GLU A 34 9.05 -5.98 -2.16
N VAL A 35 8.71 -5.59 -0.93
CA VAL A 35 7.38 -5.80 -0.36
C VAL A 35 6.31 -5.11 -1.20
N ARG A 36 6.54 -3.85 -1.62
CA ARG A 36 5.60 -3.13 -2.49
C ARG A 36 5.37 -3.85 -3.81
N LYS A 37 6.44 -4.19 -4.53
CA LYS A 37 6.36 -4.91 -5.82
C LYS A 37 5.63 -6.24 -5.68
N THR A 38 5.94 -6.99 -4.63
CA THR A 38 5.30 -8.28 -4.37
C THR A 38 3.80 -8.15 -4.17
N TYR A 39 3.36 -7.18 -3.36
CA TYR A 39 1.94 -6.98 -3.07
C TYR A 39 1.19 -6.31 -4.24
N GLU A 40 1.85 -5.48 -5.02
CA GLU A 40 1.30 -4.97 -6.29
C GLU A 40 1.09 -6.10 -7.31
N ALA A 41 2.05 -7.03 -7.44
CA ALA A 41 1.91 -8.19 -8.32
C ALA A 41 0.75 -9.10 -7.88
N LYS A 42 0.63 -9.37 -6.57
CA LYS A 42 -0.51 -10.13 -6.01
C LYS A 42 -1.86 -9.45 -6.30
N TRP A 43 -1.91 -8.12 -6.16
CA TRP A 43 -3.11 -7.37 -6.48
C TRP A 43 -3.44 -7.45 -7.98
N ALA A 44 -2.45 -7.27 -8.86
CA ALA A 44 -2.65 -7.35 -10.30
C ALA A 44 -3.17 -8.73 -10.74
N GLU A 45 -2.62 -9.82 -10.19
CA GLU A 45 -3.10 -11.18 -10.45
C GLU A 45 -4.58 -11.33 -10.07
N GLN A 46 -4.97 -10.85 -8.88
CA GLN A 46 -6.36 -10.94 -8.46
C GLN A 46 -7.30 -10.03 -9.23
N GLU A 47 -6.84 -8.84 -9.60
CA GLU A 47 -7.60 -7.94 -10.45
C GLU A 47 -7.88 -8.57 -11.83
N ILE A 48 -6.89 -9.25 -12.42
CA ILE A 48 -7.07 -9.98 -13.69
C ILE A 48 -8.09 -11.12 -13.52
N SER A 49 -7.96 -11.92 -12.45
CA SER A 49 -8.87 -13.04 -12.18
C SER A 49 -10.33 -12.57 -12.06
N LEU A 50 -10.57 -11.55 -11.24
CA LEU A 50 -11.89 -10.97 -10.98
C LEU A 50 -12.49 -10.29 -12.22
N LYS A 51 -11.67 -9.60 -13.03
CA LYS A 51 -12.13 -9.07 -14.33
C LYS A 51 -12.51 -10.19 -15.30
N GLY A 52 -11.76 -11.30 -15.31
CA GLY A 52 -12.10 -12.48 -16.10
C GLY A 52 -13.43 -13.12 -15.70
N GLU A 53 -13.85 -13.01 -14.43
CA GLU A 53 -15.19 -13.42 -13.99
C GLU A 53 -16.29 -12.52 -14.58
N LEU A 54 -16.06 -11.20 -14.62
CA LEU A 54 -16.99 -10.26 -15.24
C LEU A 54 -17.13 -10.47 -16.75
N GLU A 55 -16.02 -10.78 -17.44
CA GLU A 55 -16.05 -11.07 -18.86
C GLU A 55 -16.88 -12.32 -19.16
N LYS A 56 -16.80 -13.37 -18.32
CA LYS A 56 -17.65 -14.57 -18.45
C LYS A 56 -19.13 -14.25 -18.25
N ALA A 57 -19.45 -13.25 -17.42
CA ALA A 57 -20.81 -12.79 -17.19
C ALA A 57 -21.33 -11.83 -18.27
N ALA A 58 -20.49 -11.38 -19.22
CA ALA A 58 -20.85 -10.35 -20.21
C ALA A 58 -21.98 -10.73 -21.19
N GLY A 59 -22.38 -12.01 -21.23
CA GLY A 59 -23.53 -12.49 -22.01
C GLY A 59 -24.78 -12.81 -21.17
N ALA A 60 -24.75 -12.56 -19.86
CA ALA A 60 -25.90 -12.77 -18.99
C ALA A 60 -26.99 -11.73 -19.21
N ASP A 61 -28.20 -12.00 -18.71
CA ASP A 61 -29.24 -10.97 -18.68
C ASP A 61 -28.81 -9.76 -17.82
N PRO A 62 -29.42 -8.57 -18.03
CA PRO A 62 -28.99 -7.35 -17.35
C PRO A 62 -29.02 -7.42 -15.81
N ALA A 63 -29.92 -8.22 -15.21
CA ALA A 63 -30.01 -8.35 -13.76
C ALA A 63 -28.87 -9.21 -13.23
N ALA A 64 -28.60 -10.36 -13.87
CA ALA A 64 -27.48 -11.22 -13.53
C ALA A 64 -26.11 -10.53 -13.75
N TRP A 65 -25.98 -9.71 -14.79
CA TRP A 65 -24.76 -8.94 -15.04
C TRP A 65 -24.52 -7.88 -13.96
N ALA A 66 -25.56 -7.14 -13.57
CA ALA A 66 -25.46 -6.12 -12.51
C ALA A 66 -25.10 -6.75 -11.15
N GLU A 67 -25.65 -7.93 -10.85
CA GLU A 67 -25.29 -8.69 -9.65
C GLU A 67 -23.82 -9.11 -9.68
N ALA A 68 -23.36 -9.70 -10.79
CA ALA A 68 -21.96 -10.09 -10.96
C ALA A 68 -21.01 -8.88 -10.80
N GLN A 69 -21.38 -7.73 -11.37
CA GLN A 69 -20.61 -6.49 -11.22
C GLN A 69 -20.49 -6.06 -9.75
N SER A 70 -21.60 -6.05 -9.01
CA SER A 70 -21.62 -5.68 -7.60
C SER A 70 -20.81 -6.64 -6.73
N GLN A 71 -20.93 -7.94 -6.98
CA GLN A 71 -20.18 -8.97 -6.26
C GLN A 71 -18.68 -8.82 -6.50
N VAL A 72 -18.25 -8.72 -7.76
CA VAL A 72 -16.83 -8.57 -8.11
C VAL A 72 -16.25 -7.27 -7.55
N GLN A 73 -16.99 -6.16 -7.61
CA GLN A 73 -16.54 -4.90 -7.04
C GLN A 73 -16.33 -5.03 -5.52
N THR A 74 -17.28 -5.64 -4.81
CA THR A 74 -17.17 -5.89 -3.36
C THR A 74 -15.96 -6.76 -3.04
N GLN A 75 -15.73 -7.81 -3.83
CA GLN A 75 -14.56 -8.69 -3.67
C GLN A 75 -13.24 -7.94 -3.95
N MET A 76 -13.18 -7.14 -5.02
CA MET A 76 -12.02 -6.30 -5.34
C MET A 76 -11.66 -5.37 -4.17
N HIS A 77 -12.65 -4.69 -3.58
CA HIS A 77 -12.40 -3.82 -2.43
C HIS A 77 -11.84 -4.59 -1.24
N ARG A 78 -12.47 -5.71 -0.87
CA ARG A 78 -12.03 -6.54 0.26
C ARG A 78 -10.61 -7.08 0.07
N VAL A 79 -10.32 -7.64 -1.10
CA VAL A 79 -9.00 -8.22 -1.40
C VAL A 79 -7.93 -7.13 -1.39
N ARG A 80 -8.21 -5.96 -1.98
CA ARG A 80 -7.29 -4.83 -1.98
C ARG A 80 -6.97 -4.35 -0.57
N GLU A 81 -7.99 -4.16 0.26
CA GLU A 81 -7.81 -3.74 1.64
C GLU A 81 -6.96 -4.73 2.43
N GLN A 82 -7.26 -6.03 2.32
CA GLN A 82 -6.49 -7.08 2.99
C GLN A 82 -5.03 -7.10 2.55
N LEU A 83 -4.78 -7.12 1.24
CA LEU A 83 -3.42 -7.13 0.70
C LEU A 83 -2.64 -5.88 1.12
N PHE A 84 -3.26 -4.70 1.10
CA PHE A 84 -2.55 -3.47 1.39
C PHE A 84 -2.36 -3.28 2.90
N ALA A 85 -3.30 -3.73 3.74
CA ALA A 85 -3.10 -3.78 5.18
C ALA A 85 -1.94 -4.70 5.57
N GLU A 86 -1.83 -5.88 4.95
CA GLU A 86 -0.70 -6.78 5.17
C GLU A 86 0.63 -6.18 4.67
N ARG A 87 0.61 -5.55 3.49
CA ARG A 87 1.78 -4.83 2.94
C ARG A 87 2.25 -3.77 3.91
N ASP A 88 1.33 -2.96 4.42
CA ASP A 88 1.65 -1.84 5.31
C ASP A 88 2.16 -2.35 6.67
N ALA A 89 1.57 -3.42 7.22
CA ALA A 89 2.09 -4.08 8.42
C ALA A 89 3.52 -4.61 8.22
N LYS A 90 3.84 -5.18 7.06
CA LYS A 90 5.19 -5.63 6.72
C LYS A 90 6.17 -4.47 6.55
N ILE A 91 5.74 -3.39 5.92
CA ILE A 91 6.55 -2.17 5.76
C ILE A 91 6.87 -1.57 7.14
N GLU A 92 5.88 -1.48 8.03
CA GLU A 92 6.09 -0.99 9.40
C GLU A 92 7.04 -1.90 10.19
N ALA A 93 6.93 -3.22 10.05
CA ALA A 93 7.89 -4.15 10.66
C ALA A 93 9.31 -4.00 10.09
N ILE A 94 9.49 -3.58 8.83
CA ILE A 94 10.83 -3.28 8.29
C ILE A 94 11.38 -1.96 8.82
N ARG A 95 10.50 -0.96 9.00
CA ARG A 95 10.87 0.36 9.54
C ARG A 95 11.25 0.28 11.02
N ASN A 96 10.51 -0.52 11.78
CA ASN A 96 10.64 -0.73 13.22
C ASN A 96 10.84 -2.23 13.51
N PRO A 97 12.02 -2.79 13.18
CA PRO A 97 12.30 -4.23 13.27
C PRO A 97 12.35 -4.79 14.69
#